data_AF-A0A1H0KJ17-F1
#
_entry.id   AF-A0A1H0KJ17-F1
#
_cell.length_a   1.000
_cell.length_b   1.000
_cell.length_c   1.000
_cell.angle_alpha   90.00
_cell.angle_beta   90.00
_cell.angle_gamma   90.00
#
_symmetry.space_group_name_H-M   'P 1'
#
loop_
_entity.id
_entity.type
_entity.pdbx_description
1 polymer ?
#
loop_
_entity_poly.entity_id
_entity_poly.type
_entity_poly.pdbx_seq_one_letter_code
_entity_poly.pdbx_strand_id
1 'polypeptide(L)'
;MTTSALPPVRRDDALALWSACTATRPGPVPPEEEPWVGRFGDSAALADELLALVLAGTKRATAGLALDHALEAEPLPRVGGHWVVCDGAGTPRAVLRTTELRLGRLDSVDDAFAWDEGEDDRTRDSWLAGHGRYFRRSLAARGFAWDDDLEVVFERFRVVWPPDVADRDGLVITGRWLPDTPGRAATHR
;
A
#
# COMPACT_ATOMS: atom_id res chain seq x y z
N MET A 1 2.83 -20.86 23.46
CA MET A 1 1.74 -20.23 22.67
C MET A 1 1.93 -20.74 21.25
N THR A 2 0.96 -21.48 20.73
CA THR A 2 1.03 -22.00 19.36
C THR A 2 0.88 -20.83 18.40
N THR A 3 1.96 -20.43 17.73
CA THR A 3 1.86 -19.55 16.56
C THR A 3 1.04 -20.30 15.52
N SER A 4 -0.26 -20.01 15.44
CA SER A 4 -1.09 -20.49 14.34
C SER A 4 -0.51 -19.86 13.08
N ALA A 5 -0.14 -20.69 12.10
CA ALA A 5 0.25 -20.20 10.79
C ALA A 5 -0.87 -19.32 10.22
N LEU A 6 -0.49 -18.23 9.54
CA LEU A 6 -1.42 -17.36 8.85
C LEU A 6 -2.24 -18.18 7.83
N PRO A 7 -3.57 -17.94 7.73
CA PRO A 7 -4.36 -18.53 6.65
C PRO A 7 -3.75 -18.19 5.28
N PRO A 8 -3.69 -19.12 4.33
CA PRO A 8 -3.13 -18.85 3.00
C PRO A 8 -3.92 -17.75 2.28
N VAL A 9 -3.24 -16.99 1.40
CA VAL A 9 -3.92 -16.03 0.53
C VAL A 9 -4.84 -16.77 -0.45
N ARG A 10 -6.05 -16.23 -0.68
CA ARG A 10 -7.01 -16.78 -1.65
C ARG A 10 -6.67 -16.27 -3.04
N ARG A 11 -5.72 -16.95 -3.70
CA ARG A 11 -5.18 -16.51 -4.99
C ARG A 11 -6.25 -16.38 -6.09
N ASP A 12 -7.17 -17.32 -6.20
CA ASP A 12 -8.23 -17.26 -7.22
C ASP A 12 -9.12 -16.02 -7.04
N ASP A 13 -9.48 -15.69 -5.80
CA ASP A 13 -10.23 -14.48 -5.48
C ASP A 13 -9.39 -13.22 -5.83
N ALA A 14 -8.08 -13.25 -5.58
CA ALA A 14 -7.20 -12.13 -5.86
C ALA A 14 -7.07 -11.87 -7.36
N LEU A 15 -6.97 -12.92 -8.16
CA LEU A 15 -6.97 -12.84 -9.62
C LEU A 15 -8.32 -12.37 -10.17
N ALA A 16 -9.43 -12.76 -9.53
CA ALA A 16 -10.75 -12.22 -9.87
C ALA A 16 -10.85 -10.72 -9.56
N LEU A 17 -10.34 -10.25 -8.41
CA LEU A 17 -10.28 -8.83 -8.07
C LEU A 17 -9.40 -8.04 -9.05
N TRP A 18 -8.23 -8.59 -9.41
CA TRP A 18 -7.34 -8.01 -10.41
C TRP A 18 -7.99 -7.92 -11.80
N SER A 19 -8.68 -8.97 -12.23
CA SER A 19 -9.43 -8.99 -13.49
C SER A 19 -10.52 -7.91 -13.51
N ALA A 20 -11.22 -7.70 -12.39
CA ALA A 20 -12.21 -6.63 -12.27
C ALA A 20 -11.57 -5.23 -12.35
N CYS A 21 -10.44 -5.02 -11.67
CA CYS A 21 -9.69 -3.77 -11.73
C CYS A 21 -9.25 -3.45 -13.16
N THR A 22 -8.68 -4.42 -13.86
CA THR A 22 -8.12 -4.23 -15.20
C THR A 22 -9.18 -4.06 -16.28
N ALA A 23 -10.35 -4.69 -16.14
CA ALA A 23 -11.47 -4.52 -17.06
C ALA A 23 -11.98 -3.07 -17.13
N THR A 24 -11.71 -2.24 -16.12
CA THR A 24 -12.07 -0.82 -16.11
C THR A 24 -11.01 0.11 -16.69
N ARG A 25 -9.82 -0.41 -17.03
CA ARG A 25 -8.70 0.40 -17.52
C ARG A 25 -8.82 0.64 -19.03
N PRO A 26 -8.52 1.85 -19.52
CA PRO A 26 -8.34 2.08 -20.94
C PRO A 26 -7.02 1.44 -21.41
N GLY A 27 -7.10 0.52 -22.38
CA GLY A 27 -5.95 -0.12 -23.02
C GLY A 27 -5.67 -1.55 -22.53
N PRO A 28 -4.84 -2.32 -23.26
CA PRO A 28 -4.50 -3.69 -22.88
C PRO A 28 -3.65 -3.73 -21.61
N VAL A 29 -3.91 -4.72 -20.75
CA VAL A 29 -3.01 -5.07 -19.63
C VAL A 29 -1.77 -5.72 -20.22
N PRO A 30 -0.56 -5.20 -19.98
CA PRO A 30 0.65 -5.89 -20.36
C PRO A 30 0.68 -7.29 -19.72
N PRO A 31 1.01 -8.34 -20.47
CA PRO A 31 1.00 -9.73 -19.97
C PRO A 31 1.98 -9.99 -18.81
N GLU A 32 2.86 -9.04 -18.48
CA GLU A 32 3.83 -9.09 -17.38
C GLU A 32 3.30 -8.46 -16.07
N GLU A 33 2.00 -8.17 -15.97
CA GLU A 33 1.36 -7.50 -14.81
C GLU A 33 0.49 -8.41 -13.94
N GLU A 34 0.73 -9.73 -13.86
CA GLU A 34 0.09 -10.47 -12.77
C GLU A 34 0.59 -9.87 -11.44
N PRO A 35 -0.33 -9.38 -10.58
CA PRO A 35 0.04 -8.65 -9.39
C PRO A 35 0.61 -9.61 -8.36
N TRP A 36 1.57 -9.13 -7.57
CA TRP A 36 1.90 -9.84 -6.33
C TRP A 36 0.65 -9.90 -5.43
N VAL A 37 0.46 -10.98 -4.67
CA VAL A 37 -0.69 -11.17 -3.79
C VAL A 37 -0.20 -11.42 -2.39
N GLY A 38 -0.50 -10.50 -1.48
CA GLY A 38 0.07 -10.54 -0.13
C GLY A 38 -0.75 -9.77 0.88
N ARG A 39 -0.19 -9.59 2.07
CA ARG A 39 -0.80 -8.84 3.16
C ARG A 39 0.28 -8.07 3.91
N PHE A 40 -0.14 -7.07 4.67
CA PHE A 40 0.76 -6.39 5.60
C PHE A 40 0.96 -7.18 6.89
N GLY A 41 2.10 -6.96 7.54
CA GLY A 41 2.39 -7.50 8.86
C GLY A 41 2.61 -9.02 8.91
N ASP A 42 2.89 -9.51 10.12
CA ASP A 42 3.25 -10.90 10.42
C ASP A 42 2.16 -11.67 11.18
N SER A 43 0.98 -11.06 11.38
CA SER A 43 -0.16 -11.66 12.06
C SER A 43 -1.49 -11.23 11.43
N ALA A 44 -2.54 -12.03 11.58
CA ALA A 44 -3.84 -11.72 11.00
C ALA A 44 -4.42 -10.41 11.55
N ALA A 45 -4.25 -10.18 12.86
CA ALA A 45 -4.70 -8.94 13.50
C ALA A 45 -3.97 -7.71 12.96
N LEU A 46 -2.64 -7.79 12.80
CA LEU A 46 -1.86 -6.69 12.24
C LEU A 46 -2.20 -6.45 10.76
N ALA A 47 -2.41 -7.52 9.98
CA ALA A 47 -2.85 -7.40 8.59
C ALA A 47 -4.19 -6.64 8.48
N ASP A 48 -5.16 -6.97 9.34
CA ASP A 48 -6.47 -6.31 9.38
C ASP A 48 -6.34 -4.83 9.79
N GLU A 49 -5.53 -4.53 10.80
CA GLU A 49 -5.26 -3.17 11.28
C GLU A 49 -4.64 -2.29 10.19
N LEU A 50 -3.56 -2.77 9.57
CA LEU A 50 -2.84 -2.02 8.54
C LEU A 50 -3.68 -1.85 7.27
N LEU A 51 -4.45 -2.87 6.90
CA LEU A 51 -5.38 -2.76 5.78
C LEU A 51 -6.48 -1.73 6.08
N ALA A 52 -6.99 -1.64 7.31
CA ALA A 52 -7.98 -0.63 7.66
C ALA A 52 -7.43 0.79 7.44
N LEU A 53 -6.16 1.05 7.76
CA LEU A 53 -5.50 2.34 7.48
C LEU A 53 -5.39 2.61 5.98
N VAL A 54 -5.11 1.60 5.17
CA VAL A 54 -5.07 1.71 3.70
C VAL A 54 -6.44 2.08 3.14
N LEU A 55 -7.48 1.34 3.53
CA LEU A 55 -8.85 1.57 3.05
C LEU A 55 -9.42 2.91 3.53
N ALA A 56 -8.98 3.40 4.69
CA ALA A 56 -9.37 4.70 5.22
C ALA A 56 -8.64 5.90 4.58
N GLY A 57 -7.67 5.67 3.70
CA GLY A 57 -6.90 6.76 3.08
C GLY A 57 -5.70 7.24 3.88
N THR A 58 -5.43 6.64 5.05
CA THR A 58 -4.39 7.11 5.97
C THR A 58 -3.01 6.55 5.63
N LYS A 59 -2.93 5.26 5.28
CA LYS A 59 -1.68 4.57 4.90
C LYS A 59 -1.50 4.57 3.39
N ARG A 60 -0.43 5.22 2.92
CA ARG A 60 0.02 5.34 1.51
C ARG A 60 1.50 5.05 1.33
N ALA A 61 2.15 4.54 2.37
CA ALA A 61 3.51 4.03 2.31
C ALA A 61 3.63 2.71 3.08
N THR A 62 4.64 1.91 2.73
CA THR A 62 5.00 0.67 3.41
C THR A 62 6.50 0.44 3.36
N ALA A 63 7.03 -0.24 4.37
CA ALA A 63 8.43 -0.66 4.40
C ALA A 63 8.59 -2.18 4.58
N GLY A 64 9.53 -2.77 3.83
CA GLY A 64 9.91 -4.19 3.93
C GLY A 64 11.42 -4.36 3.84
N LEU A 65 11.95 -5.50 4.28
CA LEU A 65 13.39 -5.76 4.12
C LEU A 65 13.66 -6.26 2.70
N ALA A 66 14.69 -5.73 2.05
CA ALA A 66 15.14 -6.24 0.74
C ALA A 66 15.53 -7.73 0.80
N LEU A 67 15.99 -8.19 1.98
CA LEU A 67 16.26 -9.59 2.26
C LEU A 67 15.03 -10.49 2.09
N ASP A 68 13.83 -10.00 2.42
CA ASP A 68 12.59 -10.79 2.33
C ASP A 68 12.35 -11.25 0.89
N HIS A 69 12.51 -10.34 -0.08
CA HIS A 69 12.44 -10.62 -1.51
C HIS A 69 13.48 -11.63 -1.97
N ALA A 70 14.73 -11.51 -1.51
CA ALA A 70 15.80 -12.43 -1.86
C ALA A 70 15.54 -13.86 -1.33
N LEU A 71 14.99 -13.98 -0.12
CA LEU A 71 14.65 -15.28 0.49
C LEU A 71 13.49 -15.97 -0.23
N GLU A 72 12.54 -15.20 -0.75
CA GLU A 72 11.35 -15.70 -1.44
C GLU A 72 11.58 -15.88 -2.96
N ALA A 73 12.78 -15.54 -3.45
CA ALA A 73 13.12 -15.49 -4.87
C ALA A 73 12.14 -14.61 -5.68
N GLU A 74 11.64 -13.55 -5.04
CA GLU A 74 10.73 -12.58 -5.63
C GLU A 74 11.51 -11.31 -6.03
N PRO A 75 11.15 -10.65 -7.14
CA PRO A 75 11.73 -9.36 -7.47
C PRO A 75 11.31 -8.30 -6.44
N LEU A 76 12.14 -7.26 -6.30
CA LEU A 76 11.70 -6.04 -5.63
C LEU A 76 10.47 -5.45 -6.35
N PRO A 77 9.63 -4.67 -5.64
CA PRO A 77 8.56 -3.93 -6.29
C PRO A 77 9.12 -3.02 -7.38
N ARG A 78 8.25 -2.61 -8.32
CA ARG A 78 8.61 -1.69 -9.39
C ARG A 78 7.66 -0.50 -9.41
N VAL A 79 8.17 0.69 -9.71
CA VAL A 79 7.30 1.86 -9.91
C VAL A 79 6.31 1.56 -11.03
N GLY A 80 5.03 1.80 -10.76
CA GLY A 80 3.92 1.46 -11.65
C GLY A 80 3.42 0.01 -11.55
N GLY A 81 4.13 -0.86 -10.82
CA GLY A 81 3.70 -2.22 -10.51
C GLY A 81 2.47 -2.25 -9.61
N HIS A 82 1.76 -3.38 -9.64
CA HIS A 82 0.55 -3.59 -8.86
C HIS A 82 0.71 -4.78 -7.93
N TRP A 83 0.00 -4.71 -6.80
CA TRP A 83 -0.20 -5.87 -5.96
C TRP A 83 -1.61 -5.87 -5.36
N VAL A 84 -2.15 -7.05 -5.14
CA VAL A 84 -3.43 -7.28 -4.48
C VAL A 84 -3.16 -7.48 -3.00
N VAL A 85 -3.68 -6.58 -2.17
CA VAL A 85 -3.57 -6.68 -0.72
C VAL A 85 -4.76 -7.44 -0.14
N CYS A 86 -4.46 -8.38 0.75
CA CYS A 86 -5.41 -9.22 1.48
C CYS A 86 -5.53 -8.81 2.95
N ASP A 87 -6.66 -9.17 3.56
CA ASP A 87 -6.88 -9.11 5.00
C ASP A 87 -6.19 -10.27 5.75
N GLY A 88 -6.32 -10.31 7.07
CA GLY A 88 -5.75 -11.34 7.95
C GLY A 88 -6.28 -12.75 7.67
N ALA A 89 -7.44 -12.88 7.04
CA ALA A 89 -8.02 -14.16 6.63
C ALA A 89 -7.58 -14.60 5.22
N GLY A 90 -6.78 -13.79 4.53
CA GLY A 90 -6.28 -14.06 3.18
C GLY A 90 -7.26 -13.67 2.07
N THR A 91 -8.35 -12.98 2.41
CA THR A 91 -9.32 -12.47 1.42
C THR A 91 -8.75 -11.20 0.78
N PRO A 92 -8.73 -11.08 -0.55
CA PRO A 92 -8.26 -9.88 -1.24
C PRO A 92 -9.24 -8.71 -1.04
N ARG A 93 -8.71 -7.51 -0.83
CA ARG A 93 -9.52 -6.33 -0.43
C ARG A 93 -9.27 -5.09 -1.27
N ALA A 94 -8.06 -4.90 -1.79
CA ALA A 94 -7.74 -3.77 -2.65
C ALA A 94 -6.62 -4.10 -3.64
N VAL A 95 -6.53 -3.32 -4.70
CA VAL A 95 -5.38 -3.30 -5.62
C VAL A 95 -4.61 -2.02 -5.36
N LEU A 96 -3.31 -2.17 -5.12
CA LEU A 96 -2.37 -1.09 -4.89
C LEU A 96 -1.52 -0.90 -6.14
N ARG A 97 -1.09 0.33 -6.39
CA ARG A 97 -0.11 0.67 -7.42
C ARG A 97 1.06 1.41 -6.80
N THR A 98 2.25 0.86 -6.96
CA THR A 98 3.49 1.50 -6.51
C THR A 98 3.74 2.79 -7.29
N THR A 99 4.04 3.87 -6.58
CA THR A 99 4.26 5.21 -7.15
C THR A 99 5.68 5.74 -6.90
N GLU A 100 6.32 5.29 -5.82
CA GLU A 100 7.69 5.65 -5.48
C GLU A 100 8.37 4.46 -4.81
N LEU A 101 9.66 4.28 -5.09
CA LEU A 101 10.50 3.28 -4.45
C LEU A 101 11.88 3.86 -4.13
N ARG A 102 12.37 3.53 -2.94
CA ARG A 102 13.72 3.87 -2.49
C ARG A 102 14.26 2.73 -1.62
N LEU A 103 15.55 2.42 -1.80
CA LEU A 103 16.29 1.57 -0.87
C LEU A 103 17.09 2.44 0.11
N GLY A 104 17.25 1.96 1.34
CA GLY A 104 18.12 2.60 2.31
C GLY A 104 18.08 1.94 3.67
N ARG A 105 18.87 2.47 4.61
CA ARG A 105 18.86 2.02 6.01
C ARG A 105 17.54 2.37 6.69
N LEU A 106 17.17 1.63 7.74
CA LEU A 106 15.98 1.90 8.55
C LEU A 106 15.91 3.36 9.04
N ASP A 107 17.03 3.90 9.51
CA ASP A 107 17.14 5.27 10.04
C ASP A 107 17.08 6.37 8.97
N SER A 108 17.13 6.01 7.68
CA SER A 108 16.97 6.94 6.56
C SER A 108 15.52 7.35 6.29
N VAL A 109 14.56 6.80 7.03
CA VAL A 109 13.18 7.27 7.03
C VAL A 109 13.11 8.75 7.40
N ASP A 110 12.24 9.50 6.74
CA ASP A 110 11.92 10.89 7.08
C ASP A 110 10.52 11.02 7.68
N ASP A 111 10.21 12.18 8.24
CA ASP A 111 8.92 12.45 8.87
C ASP A 111 7.76 12.33 7.87
N ALA A 112 7.98 12.68 6.59
CA ALA A 112 6.95 12.58 5.56
C ALA A 112 6.61 11.13 5.22
N PHE A 113 7.60 10.23 5.23
CA PHE A 113 7.39 8.81 5.02
C PHE A 113 6.65 8.19 6.20
N ALA A 114 7.10 8.45 7.43
CA ALA A 114 6.41 7.97 8.63
C ALA A 114 4.96 8.48 8.69
N TRP A 115 4.74 9.75 8.32
CA TRP A 115 3.41 10.34 8.25
C TRP A 115 2.52 9.61 7.23
N ASP A 116 2.99 9.41 6.02
CA ASP A 116 2.22 8.75 4.95
C ASP A 116 2.06 7.26 5.17
N GLU A 117 2.97 6.60 5.90
CA GLU A 117 2.77 5.21 6.33
C GLU A 117 1.61 5.13 7.34
N GLY A 118 1.41 6.16 8.14
CA GLY A 118 0.13 6.41 8.80
C GLY A 118 -0.16 5.54 10.02
N GLU A 119 0.84 4.82 10.53
CA GLU A 119 0.75 3.98 11.73
C GLU A 119 0.97 4.79 13.02
N ASP A 120 0.49 4.25 14.15
CA ASP A 120 0.62 4.83 15.48
C ASP A 120 0.24 6.33 15.54
N ASP A 121 1.14 7.18 16.05
CA ASP A 121 0.98 8.64 16.12
C ASP A 121 1.52 9.38 14.89
N ARG A 122 1.91 8.63 13.85
CA ARG A 122 2.42 9.14 12.57
C ARG A 122 3.72 9.95 12.69
N THR A 123 4.48 9.74 13.77
CA THR A 123 5.79 10.35 13.96
C THR A 123 6.91 9.42 13.51
N ARG A 124 8.05 10.00 13.12
CA ARG A 124 9.25 9.23 12.77
C ARG A 124 9.78 8.40 13.95
N ASP A 125 9.67 8.90 15.16
CA ASP A 125 10.17 8.20 16.35
C ASP A 125 9.35 6.95 16.66
N SER A 126 8.02 7.03 16.60
CA SER A 126 7.15 5.84 16.74
C SER A 126 7.39 4.85 15.62
N TRP A 127 7.53 5.34 14.38
CA TRP A 127 7.82 4.52 13.20
C TRP A 127 9.12 3.72 13.38
N LEU A 128 10.21 4.37 13.79
CA LEU A 128 11.51 3.71 14.00
C LEU A 128 11.44 2.66 15.11
N ALA A 129 10.75 2.99 16.21
CA ALA A 129 10.57 2.06 17.31
C ALA A 129 9.70 0.85 16.89
N GLY A 130 8.61 1.08 16.15
CA GLY A 130 7.70 0.06 15.64
C GLY A 130 8.40 -0.89 14.66
N HIS A 131 8.98 -0.34 13.60
CA HIS A 131 9.69 -1.11 12.58
C HIS A 131 10.92 -1.82 13.14
N GLY A 132 11.65 -1.16 14.06
CA GLY A 132 12.78 -1.78 14.75
C GLY A 132 12.38 -3.02 15.56
N ARG A 133 11.20 -3.04 16.19
CA ARG A 133 10.66 -4.23 16.88
C ARG A 133 10.16 -5.27 15.87
N TYR A 134 9.44 -4.83 14.84
CA TYR A 134 8.85 -5.70 13.83
C TYR A 134 9.93 -6.48 13.06
N PHE A 135 10.91 -5.82 12.47
CA PHE A 135 11.94 -6.48 11.68
C PHE A 135 12.79 -7.44 12.52
N ARG A 136 13.15 -7.07 13.76
CA ARG A 136 13.86 -7.96 14.68
C ARG A 136 13.08 -9.24 14.98
N ARG A 137 11.77 -9.13 15.23
CA ARG A 137 10.93 -10.32 15.50
C ARG A 137 10.77 -11.18 14.24
N SER A 138 10.59 -10.54 13.08
CA SER A 138 10.38 -11.21 11.80
C SER A 138 11.64 -11.97 11.35
N LEU A 139 12.81 -11.36 11.48
CA LEU A 139 14.10 -12.03 11.21
C LEU A 139 14.33 -13.21 12.16
N ALA A 140 14.11 -13.01 13.46
CA ALA A 140 14.30 -14.06 14.47
C ALA A 140 13.39 -15.28 14.22
N ALA A 141 12.14 -15.06 13.80
CA ALA A 141 11.21 -16.13 13.43
C ALA A 141 11.70 -16.99 12.25
N ARG A 142 12.59 -16.43 11.42
CA ARG A 142 13.17 -17.08 10.23
C ARG A 142 14.63 -17.51 10.44
N GLY A 143 15.14 -17.37 11.67
CA GLY A 143 16.51 -17.77 12.02
C GLY A 143 17.59 -16.77 11.64
N PHE A 144 17.23 -15.53 11.30
CA PHE A 144 18.17 -14.45 10.97
C PHE A 144 18.38 -13.50 12.15
N ALA A 145 19.59 -12.95 12.25
CA ALA A 145 19.90 -11.88 13.19
C ALA A 145 19.66 -10.50 12.53
N TRP A 146 19.44 -9.50 13.37
CA TRP A 146 19.45 -8.11 12.90
C TRP A 146 20.87 -7.70 12.50
N ASP A 147 20.96 -6.99 11.38
CA ASP A 147 22.18 -6.35 10.88
C ASP A 147 21.83 -4.91 10.48
N ASP A 148 22.70 -3.96 10.83
CA ASP A 148 22.50 -2.53 10.56
C ASP A 148 22.69 -2.18 9.07
N ASP A 149 23.25 -3.09 8.28
CA ASP A 149 23.40 -2.98 6.83
C ASP A 149 22.22 -3.59 6.06
N LEU A 150 21.19 -4.08 6.75
CA LEU A 150 19.94 -4.51 6.09
C LEU A 150 19.28 -3.32 5.40
N GLU A 151 19.11 -3.45 4.08
CA GLU A 151 18.37 -2.48 3.28
C GLU A 151 16.85 -2.65 3.46
N VAL A 152 16.20 -1.53 3.68
CA VAL A 152 14.75 -1.38 3.70
C VAL A 152 14.29 -0.88 2.33
N VAL A 153 13.29 -1.55 1.78
CA VAL A 153 12.50 -1.11 0.63
C VAL A 153 11.43 -0.17 1.16
N PHE A 154 11.57 1.12 0.87
CA PHE A 154 10.58 2.14 1.14
C PHE A 154 9.70 2.29 -0.09
N GLU A 155 8.41 1.99 0.04
CA GLU A 155 7.43 2.06 -1.03
C GLU A 155 6.36 3.10 -0.71
N ARG A 156 6.03 3.98 -1.65
CA ARG A 156 4.76 4.71 -1.66
C ARG A 156 3.84 4.14 -2.70
N PHE A 157 2.56 4.03 -2.38
CA PHE A 157 1.56 3.48 -3.26
C PHE A 157 0.26 4.28 -3.25
N ARG A 158 -0.58 3.99 -4.23
CA ARG A 158 -1.98 4.42 -4.27
C ARG A 158 -2.91 3.22 -4.29
N VAL A 159 -4.10 3.39 -3.73
CA VAL A 159 -5.20 2.44 -3.92
C VAL A 159 -5.83 2.74 -5.28
N VAL A 160 -5.90 1.76 -6.17
CA VAL A 160 -6.50 1.92 -7.51
C VAL A 160 -7.81 1.15 -7.67
N TRP A 161 -8.14 0.27 -6.73
CA TRP A 161 -9.38 -0.51 -6.72
C TRP A 161 -9.67 -1.04 -5.30
N PRO A 162 -10.94 -1.18 -4.88
CA PRO A 162 -12.17 -0.82 -5.60
C PRO A 162 -12.45 0.70 -5.66
N PRO A 163 -13.37 1.16 -6.54
CA PRO A 163 -13.57 2.60 -6.81
C PRO A 163 -14.00 3.46 -5.62
N ASP A 164 -14.63 2.87 -4.62
CA ASP A 164 -15.10 3.52 -3.39
C ASP A 164 -13.97 3.90 -2.43
N VAL A 165 -12.83 3.21 -2.51
CA VAL A 165 -11.62 3.48 -1.70
C VAL A 165 -10.43 3.90 -2.54
N ALA A 166 -10.56 3.88 -3.87
CA ALA A 166 -9.50 4.28 -4.79
C ALA A 166 -9.12 5.75 -4.61
N ASP A 167 -7.82 6.02 -4.66
CA ASP A 167 -7.30 7.37 -4.67
C ASP A 167 -7.74 8.06 -5.96
N ARG A 168 -8.49 9.15 -5.80
CA ARG A 168 -8.81 10.01 -6.93
C ARG A 168 -7.54 10.69 -7.37
N ASP A 169 -7.22 10.61 -8.67
CA ASP A 169 -6.22 11.49 -9.24
C ASP A 169 -6.61 12.92 -8.89
N GLY A 170 -5.67 13.64 -8.26
CA GLY A 170 -5.85 15.05 -7.97
C GLY A 170 -6.24 15.75 -9.26
N LEU A 171 -7.52 16.10 -9.37
CA LEU A 171 -8.02 16.90 -10.46
C LEU A 171 -7.35 18.26 -10.30
N VAL A 172 -6.31 18.51 -11.08
CA VAL A 172 -5.81 19.87 -11.28
C VAL A 172 -6.89 20.59 -12.07
N ILE A 173 -7.89 21.15 -11.38
CA ILE A 173 -8.81 22.14 -11.96
C ILE A 173 -7.99 23.43 -12.12
N THR A 174 -7.24 23.57 -13.20
CA THR A 174 -6.86 24.89 -13.71
C THR A 174 -6.97 24.87 -15.23
N GLY A 175 -8.12 25.33 -15.75
CA GLY A 175 -8.30 25.43 -17.19
C GLY A 175 -9.64 25.86 -17.78
N ARG A 176 -10.58 26.48 -17.01
CA ARG A 176 -11.89 27.03 -17.50
C ARG A 176 -12.87 25.93 -18.00
N TRP A 177 -14.20 26.01 -17.91
CA TRP A 177 -15.18 27.11 -17.97
C TRP A 177 -16.57 26.60 -17.51
N LEU A 178 -17.36 27.43 -16.81
CA LEU A 178 -18.81 27.45 -16.93
C LEU A 178 -19.23 28.92 -17.13
N PRO A 179 -20.19 29.23 -18.03
CA PRO A 179 -20.72 30.58 -18.17
C PRO A 179 -21.71 30.86 -17.06
N ASP A 180 -21.66 32.08 -16.53
CA ASP A 180 -22.79 32.66 -15.82
C ASP A 180 -23.95 32.83 -16.81
N THR A 181 -25.01 32.06 -16.60
CA THR A 181 -26.27 32.29 -17.30
C THR A 181 -26.90 33.57 -16.72
N PRO A 182 -27.32 34.54 -17.53
CA PRO A 182 -27.96 35.75 -17.03
C PRO A 182 -29.44 35.45 -16.72
N GLY A 183 -29.93 35.93 -15.58
CA GLY A 183 -31.36 36.10 -15.41
C GLY A 183 -31.86 36.05 -13.98
N ARG A 184 -32.01 37.23 -13.37
CA ARG A 184 -33.32 37.65 -12.87
C ARG A 184 -33.38 39.17 -12.76
N ALA A 185 -34.31 39.72 -13.53
CA ALA A 185 -34.79 41.07 -13.37
C ALA A 185 -35.34 41.28 -11.94
N ALA A 186 -34.98 42.42 -11.35
CA ALA A 186 -35.74 43.02 -10.27
C ALA A 186 -36.06 44.45 -10.69
N THR A 187 -37.29 44.63 -11.18
CA THR A 187 -38.03 45.88 -11.09
C THR A 187 -38.04 46.37 -9.65
N HIS A 188 -37.72 47.64 -9.40
CA HIS A 188 -38.46 48.46 -8.45
C HIS A 188 -38.34 49.95 -8.84
N ARG A 189 -39.47 50.62 -8.65
CA ARG A 189 -39.76 52.03 -8.94
C ARG A 189 -38.91 52.99 -8.14
#